data_AF-A0AA40G445-F1
#
_entry.id   AF-A0AA40G445-F1
#
_cell.length_a   1.000
_cell.length_b   1.000
_cell.length_c   1.000
_cell.angle_alpha   90.00
_cell.angle_beta   90.00
_cell.angle_gamma   90.00
#
_symmetry.space_group_name_H-M   'P 1'
#
loop_
_entity.id
_entity.type
_entity.pdbx_description
1 polymer ?
#
loop_
_entity_poly.entity_id
_entity_poly.type
_entity_poly.pdbx_seq_one_letter_code
_entity_poly.pdbx_strand_id
1 'polypeptide(L)'
;MHQTSPKCNIKLCSNNYVPPSSVIRACLGPSLAQVFFDYTHHDTIKLLNVLTPLKTSKACFSIPSDGQLSECRFIPPTDHQIVKAFVHQNILEIGEALLERVKKDIEESLRDKIERQSREKFYLYQAKKRREAELHVQQLHEKYENYIETVQYELQKQLEAEWSKAAAECAKNTQKAVVQERINVTNEMMRKMRAEMTHVVQSLYKDFEELFCAKRDNIIADFNQIMREKHVKLKKEMQEFKEKVNRDLYIQRRQFEMQNAADLINVLCLERLRNNREKHIMHKYFQH
;
A
#
# COMPACT_ATOMS: atom_id res chain seq x y z
N MET A 1 18.03 17.57 -7.08
CA MET A 1 19.30 17.89 -7.75
C MET A 1 19.21 19.28 -8.32
N HIS A 2 19.96 20.22 -7.75
CA HIS A 2 19.98 21.63 -8.16
C HIS A 2 20.83 21.80 -9.41
N GLN A 3 20.24 22.23 -10.52
CA GLN A 3 20.98 22.83 -11.62
C GLN A 3 21.05 24.34 -11.38
N THR A 4 22.23 24.80 -10.98
CA THR A 4 22.60 26.20 -10.88
C THR A 4 22.87 26.74 -12.28
N SER A 5 22.10 27.75 -12.68
CA SER A 5 22.36 28.54 -13.88
C SER A 5 23.70 29.29 -13.74
N PRO A 6 24.47 29.48 -14.84
CA PRO A 6 25.73 30.22 -14.76
C PRO A 6 25.44 31.69 -14.49
N LYS A 7 25.92 32.17 -13.34
CA LYS A 7 25.89 33.59 -12.96
C LYS A 7 26.79 34.39 -13.88
N CYS A 8 26.20 35.17 -14.78
CA CYS A 8 26.91 36.17 -15.57
C CYS A 8 27.17 37.40 -14.68
N ASN A 9 28.41 37.56 -14.21
CA ASN A 9 28.84 38.74 -13.46
C ASN A 9 29.09 39.89 -14.43
N ILE A 10 28.04 40.62 -14.80
CA ILE A 10 28.17 41.88 -15.55
C ILE A 10 28.40 42.99 -14.51
N LYS A 11 29.65 43.44 -14.36
CA LYS A 11 29.91 44.72 -13.70
C LYS A 11 29.30 45.83 -14.57
N LEU A 12 28.25 46.47 -14.08
CA LEU A 12 27.74 47.71 -14.70
C LEU A 12 28.83 48.78 -14.61
N CYS A 13 29.40 49.15 -15.76
CA CYS A 13 30.22 50.35 -15.88
C CYS A 13 29.29 51.56 -15.82
N SER A 14 29.44 52.36 -14.77
CA SER A 14 28.59 53.51 -14.41
C SER A 14 28.78 54.77 -15.27
N ASN A 15 29.29 54.65 -16.49
CA ASN A 15 29.46 55.78 -17.39
C ASN A 15 28.62 55.55 -18.64
N ASN A 16 27.59 56.39 -18.84
CA ASN A 16 26.77 56.45 -20.05
C ASN A 16 27.57 57.03 -21.24
N TYR A 17 28.74 56.46 -21.52
CA TYR A 17 29.57 56.80 -22.66
C TYR A 17 29.39 55.70 -23.70
N VAL A 18 28.84 56.05 -24.86
CA VAL A 18 28.70 55.11 -25.98
C VAL A 18 30.12 54.71 -26.41
N PRO A 19 30.49 53.41 -26.35
CA PRO A 19 31.85 52.99 -26.67
C PRO A 19 32.12 53.19 -28.16
N PRO A 20 33.29 53.77 -28.53
CA PRO A 20 33.64 53.96 -29.94
C PRO A 20 33.83 52.62 -30.66
N SER A 21 33.68 52.64 -31.99
CA SER A 21 33.67 51.43 -32.83
C SER A 21 34.93 50.56 -32.71
N SER A 22 36.07 51.14 -32.36
CA SER A 22 37.33 50.43 -32.10
C SER A 22 37.29 49.56 -30.84
N VAL A 23 36.61 50.01 -29.79
CA VAL A 23 36.46 49.27 -28.52
C VAL A 23 35.53 48.09 -28.73
N ILE A 24 34.45 48.28 -29.50
CA ILE A 24 33.52 47.20 -29.86
C ILE A 24 34.25 46.09 -30.63
N ARG A 25 35.10 46.45 -31.61
CA ARG A 25 35.93 45.48 -32.35
C ARG A 25 36.93 44.75 -31.47
N ALA A 26 37.54 45.44 -30.51
CA ALA A 26 38.52 44.84 -29.60
C ALA A 26 37.87 43.85 -28.59
N CYS A 27 36.68 44.17 -28.10
CA CYS A 27 35.97 43.32 -27.12
C CYS A 27 35.28 42.10 -27.76
N LEU A 28 34.65 42.28 -28.93
CA LEU A 28 33.90 41.21 -29.60
C LEU A 28 34.76 40.35 -30.53
N GLY A 29 35.96 40.83 -30.87
CA GLY A 29 36.81 40.23 -31.89
C GLY A 29 36.33 40.53 -33.31
N PRO A 30 37.22 40.42 -34.32
CA PRO A 30 36.96 40.90 -35.67
C PRO A 30 35.74 40.24 -36.34
N SER A 31 35.54 38.94 -36.17
CA SER A 31 34.44 38.20 -36.81
C SER A 31 33.07 38.55 -36.24
N LEU A 32 32.95 38.66 -34.91
CA LEU A 32 31.68 38.94 -34.24
C LEU A 32 31.31 40.43 -34.35
N ALA A 33 32.32 41.30 -34.32
CA ALA A 33 32.12 42.73 -34.55
C ALA A 33 31.65 43.03 -35.98
N GLN A 34 32.12 42.26 -36.98
CA GLN A 34 31.67 42.41 -38.36
C GLN A 34 30.16 42.13 -38.47
N VAL A 35 29.70 40.99 -37.93
CA VAL A 35 28.27 40.66 -37.89
C VAL A 35 27.48 41.72 -37.12
N PHE A 36 28.01 42.23 -36.01
CA PHE A 36 27.35 43.31 -35.27
C PHE A 36 27.14 44.55 -36.13
N PHE A 37 28.17 45.03 -36.85
CA PHE A 37 28.03 46.20 -37.72
C PHE A 37 27.17 45.94 -38.97
N ASP A 38 27.21 44.73 -39.52
CA ASP A 38 26.44 44.37 -40.73
C ASP A 38 24.91 44.36 -40.47
N TYR A 39 24.50 44.08 -39.23
CA TYR A 39 23.08 44.06 -38.82
C TYR A 39 22.64 45.32 -38.06
N THR A 40 23.52 46.29 -37.86
CA THR A 40 23.20 47.53 -37.14
C THR A 40 22.71 48.62 -38.11
N HIS A 41 21.73 49.43 -37.69
CA HIS A 41 21.19 50.51 -38.50
C HIS A 41 22.27 51.54 -38.88
N HIS A 42 22.25 52.02 -40.13
CA HIS A 42 23.30 52.89 -40.70
C HIS A 42 23.51 54.19 -39.88
N ASP A 43 22.44 54.74 -39.30
CA ASP A 43 22.53 55.95 -38.47
C ASP A 43 23.30 55.72 -37.17
N THR A 44 23.16 54.55 -36.57
CA THR A 44 23.90 54.16 -35.37
C THR A 44 25.38 53.97 -35.67
N ILE A 45 25.71 53.42 -36.85
CA ILE A 45 27.10 53.28 -37.32
C ILE A 45 27.75 54.66 -37.55
N LYS A 46 27.01 55.62 -38.12
CA LYS A 46 27.48 57.00 -38.27
C LYS A 46 27.77 57.63 -36.91
N LEU A 47 26.88 57.46 -35.93
CA LEU A 47 27.04 58.01 -34.59
C LEU A 47 28.27 57.43 -33.86
N LEU A 48 28.53 56.13 -34.02
CA LEU A 48 29.70 55.44 -33.48
C LEU A 48 31.02 55.86 -34.15
N ASN A 49 30.98 56.23 -35.43
CA ASN A 49 32.15 56.71 -36.16
C ASN A 49 32.43 58.21 -35.90
N VAL A 50 31.41 59.03 -35.63
CA VAL A 50 31.56 60.46 -35.28
C VAL A 50 32.25 60.65 -33.93
N LEU A 51 32.10 59.69 -32.99
CA LEU A 51 32.77 59.70 -31.68
C LEU A 51 34.23 59.18 -31.71
N THR A 52 34.75 58.82 -32.88
CA THR A 52 36.17 58.48 -33.05
C THR A 52 36.99 59.78 -33.08
N PRO A 53 38.08 59.93 -32.29
CA PRO A 53 38.92 61.11 -32.42
C PRO A 53 39.54 61.13 -33.82
N LEU A 54 39.15 62.12 -34.63
CA LEU A 54 39.65 62.37 -35.97
C LEU A 54 41.15 62.65 -35.88
N LYS A 55 41.99 61.64 -36.11
CA LYS A 55 43.44 61.83 -36.24
C LYS A 55 43.73 62.64 -37.51
N THR A 56 44.36 63.79 -37.27
CA THR A 56 45.20 64.61 -38.17
C THR A 56 44.53 65.21 -39.41
N SER A 57 44.31 66.52 -39.29
CA SER A 57 43.98 67.50 -40.33
C SER A 57 44.88 67.43 -41.56
N LYS A 58 44.27 67.32 -42.74
CA LYS A 58 44.79 67.92 -43.98
C LYS A 58 44.00 69.21 -44.23
N ALA A 59 44.72 70.31 -44.43
CA ALA A 59 44.16 71.63 -44.66
C ALA A 59 43.33 71.65 -45.95
N CYS A 60 42.06 72.03 -45.86
CA CYS A 60 41.14 72.22 -47.00
C CYS A 60 40.65 73.67 -47.08
N PHE A 61 41.58 74.62 -46.96
CA PHE A 61 41.37 75.98 -47.45
C PHE A 61 42.44 76.29 -48.48
N SER A 62 42.14 75.98 -49.73
CA SER A 62 42.80 76.57 -50.89
C SER A 62 42.07 77.87 -51.23
N ILE A 63 42.68 78.99 -50.85
CA ILE A 63 42.36 80.33 -51.36
C ILE A 63 42.57 80.28 -52.88
N PRO A 64 41.57 80.58 -53.72
CA PRO A 64 41.79 80.70 -55.15
C PRO A 64 42.60 81.97 -55.40
N SER A 65 43.74 81.79 -56.06
CA SER A 65 44.60 82.86 -56.56
C SER A 65 43.81 83.76 -57.51
N ASP A 66 43.84 85.07 -57.23
CA ASP A 66 43.73 86.11 -58.26
C ASP A 66 44.81 85.82 -59.31
N GLY A 67 44.39 85.37 -60.49
CA GLY A 67 45.36 84.89 -61.47
C GLY A 67 44.76 84.18 -62.67
N GLN A 68 43.76 84.79 -63.32
CA GLN A 68 43.49 84.75 -64.77
C GLN A 68 42.13 85.38 -65.04
N LEU A 69 42.04 86.69 -64.83
CA LEU A 69 41.16 87.53 -65.66
C LEU A 69 41.78 87.55 -67.05
N SER A 70 41.51 86.51 -67.84
CA SER A 70 41.75 86.54 -69.27
C SER A 70 40.85 87.63 -69.83
N GLU A 71 41.47 88.60 -70.50
CA GLU A 71 40.85 89.73 -71.19
C GLU A 71 39.69 89.27 -72.07
N CYS A 72 38.48 89.23 -71.53
CA CYS A 72 37.28 89.28 -72.33
C CYS A 72 36.93 90.75 -72.43
N ARG A 73 37.37 91.36 -73.54
CA ARG A 73 36.96 92.69 -73.98
C ARG A 73 35.44 92.74 -73.92
N PHE A 74 34.90 93.40 -72.90
CA PHE A 74 33.55 93.93 -72.94
C PHE A 74 33.56 95.06 -73.97
N ILE A 75 33.45 94.69 -75.24
CA ILE A 75 32.91 95.59 -76.25
C ILE A 75 31.41 95.57 -76.00
N PRO A 76 30.78 96.67 -75.54
CA PRO A 76 29.33 96.68 -75.39
C PRO A 76 28.74 96.56 -76.80
N PRO A 77 27.91 95.54 -77.09
CA PRO A 77 27.21 95.50 -78.36
C PRO A 77 26.26 96.69 -78.37
N THR A 78 26.39 97.53 -79.38
CA THR A 78 25.58 98.74 -79.59
C THR A 78 24.16 98.42 -80.06
N ASP A 79 23.62 97.28 -79.63
CA ASP A 79 22.25 96.84 -79.89
C ASP A 79 21.64 96.25 -78.61
N HIS A 80 20.96 97.12 -77.87
CA HIS A 80 20.25 96.80 -76.63
C HIS A 80 19.27 95.62 -76.76
N GLN A 81 18.80 95.31 -77.98
CA GLN A 81 17.84 94.23 -78.23
C GLN A 81 18.46 92.83 -78.20
N ILE A 82 19.71 92.66 -78.67
CA ILE A 82 20.38 91.35 -78.76
C ILE A 82 20.85 90.90 -77.37
N VAL A 83 21.47 91.80 -76.60
CA VAL A 83 21.88 91.51 -75.21
C VAL A 83 20.66 91.21 -74.34
N LYS A 84 19.55 91.94 -74.54
CA LYS A 84 18.29 91.68 -73.85
C LYS A 84 17.72 90.30 -74.20
N ALA A 85 17.74 89.91 -75.48
CA ALA A 85 17.28 88.58 -75.92
C ALA A 85 18.12 87.42 -75.34
N PHE A 86 19.45 87.53 -75.35
CA PHE A 86 20.34 86.52 -74.74
C PHE A 86 20.18 86.42 -73.22
N VAL A 87 19.98 87.55 -72.53
CA VAL A 87 19.69 87.56 -71.09
C VAL A 87 18.33 86.91 -70.80
N HIS A 88 17.29 87.16 -71.61
CA HIS A 88 15.99 86.52 -71.46
C HIS A 88 16.04 85.00 -71.70
N GLN A 89 16.79 84.55 -72.73
CA GLN A 89 16.96 83.13 -73.02
C GLN A 89 17.70 82.40 -71.89
N ASN A 90 18.79 82.98 -71.38
CA ASN A 90 19.52 82.41 -70.24
C ASN A 90 18.66 82.36 -68.96
N ILE A 91 17.82 83.38 -68.72
CA ILE A 91 16.87 83.38 -67.60
C ILE A 91 15.82 82.27 -67.76
N LEU A 92 15.33 82.03 -68.98
CA LEU A 92 14.38 80.96 -69.26
C LEU A 92 15.01 79.58 -69.06
N GLU A 93 16.23 79.35 -69.55
CA GLU A 93 16.95 78.08 -69.37
C GLU A 93 17.27 77.80 -67.89
N ILE A 94 17.70 78.82 -67.14
CA ILE A 94 17.90 78.71 -65.68
C ILE A 94 16.57 78.43 -64.98
N GLY A 95 15.49 79.10 -65.40
CA GLY A 95 14.14 78.89 -64.89
C GLY A 95 13.66 77.46 -65.11
N GLU A 96 13.84 76.93 -66.32
CA GLU A 96 13.47 75.57 -66.70
C GLU A 96 14.29 74.51 -65.93
N ALA A 97 15.60 74.72 -65.81
CA ALA A 97 16.47 73.83 -65.04
C ALA A 97 16.15 73.83 -63.53
N LEU A 98 15.79 74.99 -62.96
CA LEU A 98 15.30 75.10 -61.58
C LEU A 98 13.94 74.41 -61.41
N LEU A 99 13.04 74.57 -62.37
CA LEU A 99 11.71 73.96 -62.35
C LEU A 99 11.80 72.43 -62.38
N GLU A 100 12.66 71.88 -63.24
CA GLU A 100 12.88 70.43 -63.28
C GLU A 100 13.59 69.90 -62.03
N ARG A 101 14.51 70.67 -61.43
CA ARG A 101 15.13 70.28 -60.16
C ARG A 101 14.08 70.24 -59.03
N VAL A 102 13.26 71.28 -58.91
CA VAL A 102 12.18 71.34 -57.91
C VAL A 102 11.15 70.23 -58.12
N LYS A 103 10.79 69.96 -59.37
CA LYS A 103 9.87 68.87 -59.73
C LYS A 103 10.44 67.50 -59.33
N LYS A 104 11.73 67.26 -59.62
CA LYS A 104 12.41 66.03 -59.22
C LYS A 104 12.50 65.89 -57.69
N ASP A 105 12.84 66.96 -56.97
CA ASP A 105 12.90 66.95 -55.50
C ASP A 105 11.51 66.70 -54.88
N ILE A 106 10.45 67.28 -55.45
CA ILE A 106 9.06 67.05 -55.03
C ILE A 106 8.66 65.59 -55.30
N GLU A 107 8.96 65.06 -56.48
CA GLU A 107 8.66 63.67 -56.85
C GLU A 107 9.40 62.68 -55.95
N GLU A 108 10.69 62.89 -55.66
CA GLU A 108 11.49 62.03 -54.79
C GLU A 108 11.00 62.07 -53.35
N SER A 109 10.70 63.26 -52.82
CA SER A 109 10.11 63.45 -51.49
C SER A 109 8.73 62.77 -51.35
N LEU A 110 7.88 62.88 -52.38
CA LEU A 110 6.59 62.19 -52.41
C LEU A 110 6.76 60.67 -52.46
N ARG A 111 7.69 60.17 -53.28
CA ARG A 111 7.99 58.74 -53.42
C ARG A 111 8.47 58.16 -52.10
N ASP A 112 9.40 58.83 -51.44
CA ASP A 112 9.91 58.46 -50.11
C ASP A 112 8.82 58.47 -49.04
N LYS A 113 7.93 59.47 -49.07
CA LYS A 113 6.82 59.58 -48.11
C LYS A 113 5.81 58.45 -48.32
N ILE A 114 5.46 58.15 -49.57
CA ILE A 114 4.56 57.05 -49.93
C ILE A 114 5.19 55.72 -49.51
N GLU A 115 6.47 55.52 -49.78
CA GLU A 115 7.17 54.29 -49.43
C GLU A 115 7.21 54.10 -47.90
N ARG A 116 7.57 55.13 -47.14
CA ARG A 116 7.54 55.08 -45.66
C ARG A 116 6.16 54.76 -45.11
N GLN A 117 5.11 55.44 -45.59
CA GLN A 117 3.74 55.16 -45.18
C GLN A 117 3.28 53.75 -45.56
N SER A 118 3.69 53.25 -46.72
CA SER A 118 3.36 51.89 -47.17
C SER A 118 4.01 50.83 -46.28
N ARG A 119 5.29 51.01 -45.93
CA ARG A 119 6.04 50.12 -45.03
C ARG A 119 5.43 50.12 -43.62
N GLU A 120 5.11 51.30 -43.09
CA GLU A 120 4.47 51.43 -41.77
C GLU A 120 3.12 50.71 -41.73
N LYS A 121 2.25 50.94 -42.73
CA LYS A 121 0.97 50.22 -42.85
C LYS A 121 1.16 48.71 -42.99
N PHE A 122 2.16 48.27 -43.75
CA PHE A 122 2.47 46.85 -43.92
C PHE A 122 2.86 46.20 -42.58
N TYR A 123 3.78 46.81 -41.83
CA TYR A 123 4.18 46.29 -40.52
C TYR A 123 3.05 46.31 -39.50
N LEU A 124 2.24 47.38 -39.48
CA LEU A 124 1.06 47.47 -38.61
C LEU A 124 0.05 46.36 -38.92
N TYR A 125 -0.22 46.11 -40.20
CA TYR A 125 -1.09 45.02 -40.64
C TYR A 125 -0.55 43.65 -40.19
N GLN A 126 0.74 43.41 -40.39
CA GLN A 126 1.38 42.15 -39.99
C GLN A 126 1.33 41.95 -38.46
N ALA A 127 1.60 43.00 -37.68
CA ALA A 127 1.50 42.96 -36.22
C ALA A 127 0.06 42.70 -35.77
N LYS A 128 -0.94 43.34 -36.40
CA LYS A 128 -2.35 43.09 -36.11
C LYS A 128 -2.73 41.63 -36.40
N LYS A 129 -2.28 41.07 -37.53
CA LYS A 129 -2.53 39.67 -37.88
C LYS A 129 -1.90 38.68 -36.91
N ARG A 130 -0.66 38.94 -36.44
CA ARG A 130 -0.03 38.13 -35.39
C ARG A 130 -0.83 38.18 -34.09
N ARG A 131 -1.25 39.37 -33.67
CA ARG A 131 -2.03 39.54 -32.44
C ARG A 131 -3.41 38.87 -32.51
N GLU A 132 -4.08 38.93 -33.65
CA GLU A 132 -5.33 38.20 -33.89
C GLU A 132 -5.12 36.67 -33.78
N ALA A 133 -4.03 36.15 -34.36
CA ALA A 133 -3.69 34.74 -34.26
C ALA A 133 -3.36 34.31 -32.83
N GLU A 134 -2.59 35.11 -32.09
CA GLU A 134 -2.25 34.88 -30.68
C GLU A 134 -3.51 34.84 -29.81
N LEU A 135 -4.45 35.77 -29.99
CA LEU A 135 -5.73 35.78 -29.29
C LEU A 135 -6.54 34.51 -29.57
N HIS A 136 -6.62 34.08 -30.83
CA HIS A 136 -7.31 32.83 -31.17
C HIS A 136 -6.66 31.60 -30.54
N VAL A 137 -5.33 31.54 -30.50
CA VAL A 137 -4.60 30.44 -29.83
C VAL A 137 -4.86 30.45 -28.33
N GLN A 138 -4.85 31.63 -27.69
CA GLN A 138 -5.16 31.76 -26.26
C GLN A 138 -6.58 31.32 -25.92
N GLN A 139 -7.57 31.77 -26.69
CA GLN A 139 -8.98 31.35 -26.52
C GLN A 139 -9.14 29.84 -26.68
N LEU A 140 -8.44 29.26 -27.65
CA LEU A 140 -8.48 27.81 -27.87
C LEU A 140 -7.83 27.07 -26.70
N HIS A 141 -6.69 27.57 -26.22
CA HIS A 141 -5.98 27.00 -25.07
C HIS A 141 -6.84 27.02 -23.80
N GLU A 142 -7.41 28.18 -23.46
CA GLU A 142 -8.31 28.34 -22.31
C GLU A 142 -9.54 27.40 -22.40
N LYS A 143 -10.11 27.26 -23.61
CA LYS A 143 -11.23 26.32 -23.82
C LYS A 143 -10.83 24.87 -23.55
N TYR A 144 -9.65 24.45 -23.99
CA TYR A 144 -9.18 23.08 -23.77
C TYR A 144 -8.71 22.85 -22.33
N GLU A 145 -8.09 23.83 -21.67
CA GLU A 145 -7.74 23.75 -20.25
C GLU A 145 -9.01 23.57 -19.41
N ASN A 146 -10.02 24.41 -19.59
CA ASN A 146 -11.30 24.28 -18.90
C ASN A 146 -11.97 22.92 -19.15
N TYR A 147 -11.88 22.41 -20.38
CA TYR A 147 -12.41 21.08 -20.71
C TYR A 147 -11.64 19.97 -19.98
N ILE A 148 -10.30 20.03 -19.97
CA ILE A 148 -9.45 19.05 -19.29
C ILE A 148 -9.71 19.07 -17.79
N GLU A 149 -9.80 20.25 -17.17
CA GLU A 149 -10.11 20.39 -15.75
C GLU A 149 -11.47 19.80 -15.40
N THR A 150 -12.50 20.06 -16.23
CA THR A 150 -13.84 19.51 -16.04
C THR A 150 -13.82 17.98 -16.13
N VAL A 151 -13.15 17.42 -17.15
CA VAL A 151 -13.03 15.97 -17.31
C VAL A 151 -12.25 15.34 -16.16
N GLN A 152 -11.15 15.95 -15.72
CA GLN A 152 -10.38 15.46 -14.57
C GLN A 152 -11.24 15.41 -13.31
N TYR A 153 -11.99 16.47 -13.03
CA TYR A 153 -12.88 16.52 -11.87
C TYR A 153 -13.99 15.47 -11.93
N GLU A 154 -14.65 15.31 -13.07
CA GLU A 154 -15.69 14.29 -13.25
C GLU A 154 -15.13 12.87 -13.10
N LEU A 155 -13.96 12.61 -13.68
CA LEU A 155 -13.32 11.31 -13.63
C LEU A 155 -12.82 10.98 -12.22
N GLN A 156 -12.28 11.96 -11.50
CA GLN A 156 -11.93 11.81 -10.09
C GLN A 156 -13.16 11.49 -9.24
N LYS A 157 -14.26 12.21 -9.44
CA LYS A 157 -15.52 11.97 -8.71
C LYS A 157 -16.07 10.56 -8.98
N GLN A 158 -16.04 10.10 -10.22
CA GLN A 158 -16.45 8.74 -10.59
C GLN A 158 -15.53 7.69 -9.96
N LEU A 159 -14.22 7.93 -9.99
CA LEU A 159 -13.23 7.04 -9.40
C LEU A 159 -13.45 6.92 -7.89
N GLU A 160 -13.66 8.03 -7.17
CA GLU A 160 -13.93 8.02 -5.73
C GLU A 160 -15.23 7.27 -5.38
N ALA A 161 -16.27 7.40 -6.20
CA ALA A 161 -17.52 6.68 -6.03
C ALA A 161 -17.36 5.17 -6.24
N GLU A 162 -16.70 4.74 -7.31
CA GLU A 162 -16.44 3.33 -7.60
C GLU A 162 -15.47 2.72 -6.57
N TRP A 163 -14.45 3.46 -6.14
CA TRP A 163 -13.56 3.04 -5.05
C TRP A 163 -14.32 2.83 -3.75
N SER A 164 -15.20 3.74 -3.38
CA SER A 164 -16.01 3.63 -2.16
C SER A 164 -16.94 2.40 -2.22
N LYS A 165 -17.54 2.15 -3.39
CA LYS A 165 -18.41 1.00 -3.63
C LYS A 165 -17.63 -0.32 -3.56
N ALA A 166 -16.48 -0.39 -4.23
CA ALA A 166 -15.60 -1.57 -4.21
C ALA A 166 -15.06 -1.84 -2.79
N ALA A 167 -14.68 -0.79 -2.05
CA ALA A 167 -14.25 -0.91 -0.67
C ALA A 167 -15.37 -1.45 0.24
N ALA A 168 -16.60 -0.95 0.10
CA ALA A 168 -17.75 -1.42 0.87
C ALA A 168 -18.09 -2.89 0.54
N GLU A 169 -18.03 -3.27 -0.73
CA GLU A 169 -18.26 -4.66 -1.15
C GLU A 169 -17.16 -5.60 -0.63
N CYS A 170 -15.90 -5.19 -0.71
CA CYS A 170 -14.77 -5.93 -0.15
C CYS A 170 -14.90 -6.10 1.36
N ALA A 171 -15.27 -5.04 2.10
CA ALA A 171 -15.49 -5.11 3.54
C ALA A 171 -16.63 -6.08 3.90
N LYS A 172 -17.75 -6.01 3.17
CA LYS A 172 -18.89 -6.93 3.35
C LYS A 172 -18.50 -8.38 3.09
N ASN A 173 -17.76 -8.65 2.01
CA ASN A 173 -17.33 -10.00 1.64
C ASN A 173 -16.32 -10.55 2.65
N THR A 174 -15.37 -9.72 3.10
CA THR A 174 -14.41 -10.08 4.15
C THR A 174 -15.12 -10.40 5.46
N GLN A 175 -16.09 -9.58 5.88
CA GLN A 175 -16.86 -9.85 7.09
C GLN A 175 -17.65 -11.15 6.99
N LYS A 176 -18.30 -11.42 5.85
CA LYS A 176 -18.99 -12.69 5.59
C LYS A 176 -18.04 -13.89 5.68
N ALA A 177 -16.86 -13.81 5.07
CA ALA A 177 -15.86 -14.86 5.12
C ALA A 177 -15.39 -15.13 6.56
N VAL A 178 -15.10 -14.07 7.32
CA VAL A 178 -14.70 -14.18 8.74
C VAL A 178 -15.80 -14.83 9.58
N VAL A 179 -17.06 -14.45 9.40
CA VAL A 179 -18.18 -15.06 10.13
C VAL A 179 -18.34 -16.53 9.76
N GLN A 180 -18.25 -16.87 8.48
CA GLN A 180 -18.34 -18.25 8.01
C GLN A 180 -17.22 -19.12 8.59
N GLU A 181 -15.98 -18.63 8.57
CA GLU A 181 -14.85 -19.35 9.15
C GLU A 181 -15.00 -19.54 10.67
N ARG A 182 -15.49 -18.52 11.38
CA ARG A 182 -15.80 -18.68 12.82
C ARG A 182 -16.83 -19.77 13.07
N ILE A 183 -17.88 -19.84 12.27
CA ILE A 183 -18.91 -20.89 12.37
C ILE A 183 -18.30 -22.26 12.09
N ASN A 184 -17.49 -22.38 11.02
CA ASN A 184 -16.83 -23.62 10.64
C ASN A 184 -15.92 -24.13 11.77
N VAL A 185 -15.04 -23.27 12.29
CA VAL A 185 -14.13 -23.60 13.40
C VAL A 185 -14.90 -24.00 14.65
N THR A 186 -15.94 -23.24 15.02
CA THR A 186 -16.76 -23.55 16.21
C THR A 186 -17.44 -24.91 16.07
N ASN A 187 -18.01 -25.22 14.91
CA ASN A 187 -18.63 -26.51 14.63
C ASN A 187 -17.62 -27.66 14.69
N GLU A 188 -16.43 -27.48 14.12
CA GLU A 188 -15.38 -28.49 14.18
C GLU A 188 -14.92 -28.74 15.62
N MET A 189 -14.73 -27.67 16.40
CA MET A 189 -14.29 -27.75 17.79
C MET A 189 -15.35 -28.43 18.67
N MET A 190 -16.63 -28.09 18.49
CA MET A 190 -17.74 -28.78 19.17
C MET A 190 -17.80 -30.26 18.82
N ARG A 191 -17.55 -30.62 17.55
CA ARG A 191 -17.51 -32.03 17.13
C ARG A 191 -16.38 -32.79 17.82
N LYS A 192 -15.17 -32.22 17.87
CA LYS A 192 -14.03 -32.83 18.58
C LYS A 192 -14.29 -32.95 20.07
N MET A 193 -14.78 -31.89 20.71
CA MET A 193 -15.11 -31.90 22.13
C MET A 193 -16.16 -32.95 22.48
N ARG A 194 -17.19 -33.12 21.64
CA ARG A 194 -18.20 -34.17 21.84
C ARG A 194 -17.59 -35.57 21.74
N ALA A 195 -16.71 -35.80 20.77
CA ALA A 195 -16.02 -37.09 20.63
C ALA A 195 -15.15 -37.40 21.86
N GLU A 196 -14.37 -36.43 22.33
CA GLU A 196 -13.56 -36.57 23.56
C GLU A 196 -14.43 -36.83 24.79
N MET A 197 -15.53 -36.08 24.95
CA MET A 197 -16.46 -36.29 26.07
C MET A 197 -17.07 -37.69 26.04
N THR A 198 -17.48 -38.17 24.86
CA THR A 198 -17.99 -39.54 24.70
C THR A 198 -16.92 -40.57 25.06
N HIS A 199 -15.68 -40.40 24.59
CA HIS A 199 -14.57 -41.29 24.91
C HIS A 199 -14.31 -41.33 26.43
N VAL A 200 -14.24 -40.18 27.09
CA VAL A 200 -14.03 -40.10 28.55
C VAL A 200 -15.17 -40.79 29.31
N VAL A 201 -16.43 -40.53 28.95
CA VAL A 201 -17.59 -41.16 29.60
C VAL A 201 -17.57 -42.68 29.42
N GLN A 202 -17.26 -43.16 28.22
CA GLN A 202 -17.16 -44.60 27.94
C GLN A 202 -16.01 -45.25 28.73
N SER A 203 -14.85 -44.60 28.80
CA SER A 203 -13.71 -45.08 29.60
C SER A 203 -14.08 -45.17 31.08
N LEU A 204 -14.66 -44.11 31.65
CA LEU A 204 -15.07 -44.09 33.06
C LEU A 204 -16.12 -45.18 33.37
N TYR A 205 -17.08 -45.39 32.46
CA TYR A 205 -18.09 -46.44 32.64
C TYR A 205 -17.47 -47.84 32.60
N LYS A 206 -16.52 -48.06 31.69
CA LYS A 206 -15.78 -49.31 31.59
C LYS A 206 -14.97 -49.58 32.87
N ASP A 207 -14.21 -48.59 33.35
CA ASP A 207 -13.41 -48.70 34.57
C ASP A 207 -14.29 -48.98 35.79
N PHE A 208 -15.46 -48.33 35.85
CA PHE A 208 -16.46 -48.56 36.90
C PHE A 208 -17.01 -49.99 36.86
N GLU A 209 -17.39 -50.49 35.69
CA GLU A 209 -17.93 -51.84 35.52
C GLU A 209 -16.91 -52.91 35.89
N GLU A 210 -15.65 -52.72 35.48
CA GLU A 210 -14.54 -53.62 35.84
C GLU A 210 -14.33 -53.67 37.36
N LEU A 211 -14.31 -52.50 38.02
CA LEU A 211 -14.17 -52.41 39.47
C LEU A 211 -15.39 -53.00 40.21
N PHE A 212 -16.59 -52.79 39.69
CA PHE A 212 -17.82 -53.33 40.25
C PHE A 212 -17.83 -54.86 40.16
N CYS A 213 -17.49 -55.43 39.00
CA CYS A 213 -17.39 -56.85 38.79
C CYS A 213 -16.31 -57.48 39.68
N ALA A 214 -15.11 -56.89 39.76
CA ALA A 214 -14.06 -57.36 40.67
C ALA A 214 -14.51 -57.36 42.14
N LYS A 215 -15.22 -56.32 42.58
CA LYS A 215 -15.76 -56.24 43.95
C LYS A 215 -16.83 -57.29 44.20
N ARG A 216 -17.74 -57.51 43.26
CA ARG A 216 -18.76 -58.56 43.34
C ARG A 216 -18.10 -59.94 43.47
N ASP A 217 -17.12 -60.21 42.63
CA ASP A 217 -16.45 -61.51 42.60
C ASP A 217 -15.64 -61.75 43.89
N ASN A 218 -15.02 -60.71 44.45
CA ASN A 218 -14.38 -60.78 45.77
C ASN A 218 -15.39 -61.09 46.89
N ILE A 219 -16.56 -60.43 46.91
CA ILE A 219 -17.61 -60.71 47.90
C ILE A 219 -18.10 -62.16 47.79
N ILE A 220 -18.28 -62.68 46.58
CA ILE A 220 -18.67 -64.08 46.35
C ILE A 220 -17.57 -65.03 46.87
N ALA A 221 -16.30 -64.72 46.60
CA ALA A 221 -15.18 -65.51 47.08
C ALA A 221 -15.12 -65.55 48.62
N ASP A 222 -15.27 -64.40 49.27
CA ASP A 222 -15.31 -64.27 50.73
C ASP A 222 -16.47 -65.06 51.33
N PHE A 223 -17.67 -64.92 50.76
CA PHE A 223 -18.86 -65.67 51.19
C PHE A 223 -18.63 -67.19 51.08
N ASN A 224 -18.11 -67.65 49.94
CA ASN A 224 -17.83 -69.06 49.71
C ASN A 224 -16.78 -69.59 50.71
N GLN A 225 -15.78 -68.78 51.06
CA GLN A 225 -14.77 -69.14 52.03
C GLN A 225 -15.39 -69.32 53.43
N ILE A 226 -16.19 -68.34 53.88
CA ILE A 226 -16.91 -68.41 55.16
C ILE A 226 -17.82 -69.65 55.19
N MET A 227 -18.57 -69.91 54.13
CA MET A 227 -19.45 -71.08 54.04
C MET A 227 -18.67 -72.40 54.12
N ARG A 228 -17.54 -72.51 53.43
CA ARG A 228 -16.66 -73.69 53.52
C ARG A 228 -16.17 -73.92 54.95
N GLU A 229 -15.70 -72.88 55.62
CA GLU A 229 -15.25 -72.95 57.02
C GLU A 229 -16.38 -73.37 57.97
N LYS A 230 -17.57 -72.79 57.80
CA LYS A 230 -18.77 -73.17 58.58
C LYS A 230 -19.17 -74.63 58.35
N HIS A 231 -19.13 -75.11 57.11
CA HIS A 231 -19.42 -76.51 56.81
C HIS A 231 -18.40 -77.47 57.42
N VAL A 232 -17.11 -77.12 57.38
CA VAL A 232 -16.06 -77.92 58.02
C VAL A 232 -16.27 -77.97 59.54
N LYS A 233 -16.55 -76.82 60.16
CA LYS A 233 -16.81 -76.75 61.60
C LYS A 233 -18.04 -77.57 62.00
N LEU A 234 -19.15 -77.42 61.28
CA LEU A 234 -20.38 -78.18 61.52
C LEU A 234 -20.17 -79.69 61.34
N LYS A 235 -19.42 -80.13 60.32
CA LYS A 235 -19.07 -81.55 60.13
C LYS A 235 -18.28 -82.09 61.32
N LYS A 236 -17.32 -81.31 61.83
CA LYS A 236 -16.52 -81.70 63.00
C LYS A 236 -17.39 -81.81 64.25
N GLU A 237 -18.22 -80.80 64.53
CA GLU A 237 -19.17 -80.81 65.66
C GLU A 237 -20.15 -81.99 65.58
N MET A 238 -20.67 -82.29 64.38
CA MET A 238 -21.56 -83.43 64.16
C MET A 238 -20.85 -84.77 64.38
N GLN A 239 -19.58 -84.89 63.97
CA GLN A 239 -18.78 -86.09 64.22
C GLN A 239 -18.50 -86.28 65.72
N GLU A 240 -18.07 -85.22 66.41
CA GLU A 240 -17.84 -85.24 67.86
C GLU A 240 -19.11 -85.62 68.63
N PHE A 241 -20.26 -85.05 68.23
CA PHE A 241 -21.56 -85.40 68.80
C PHE A 241 -21.91 -86.88 68.56
N LYS A 242 -21.72 -87.39 67.34
CA LYS A 242 -21.98 -88.80 67.01
C LYS A 242 -21.09 -89.74 67.82
N GLU A 243 -19.80 -89.41 67.97
CA GLU A 243 -18.86 -90.19 68.78
C GLU A 243 -19.27 -90.20 70.26
N LYS A 244 -19.68 -89.05 70.80
CA LYS A 244 -20.18 -88.94 72.17
C LYS A 244 -21.43 -89.79 72.39
N VAL A 245 -22.44 -89.65 71.54
CA VAL A 245 -23.68 -90.43 71.62
C VAL A 245 -23.39 -91.94 71.53
N ASN A 246 -22.51 -92.36 70.62
CA ASN A 246 -22.13 -93.76 70.51
C ASN A 246 -21.45 -94.30 71.79
N ARG A 247 -20.57 -93.50 72.42
CA ARG A 247 -19.94 -93.87 73.70
C ARG A 247 -20.99 -93.97 74.81
N ASP A 248 -21.88 -92.99 74.91
CA ASP A 248 -22.95 -92.96 75.92
C ASP A 248 -23.89 -94.16 75.76
N LEU A 249 -24.29 -94.49 74.53
CA LEU A 249 -25.11 -95.68 74.22
C LEU A 249 -24.36 -96.98 74.54
N TYR A 250 -23.06 -97.07 74.28
CA TYR A 250 -22.26 -98.24 74.64
C TYR A 250 -22.22 -98.44 76.16
N ILE A 251 -22.02 -97.37 76.92
CA ILE A 251 -22.02 -97.41 78.39
C ILE A 251 -23.41 -97.83 78.91
N GLN A 252 -24.48 -97.20 78.42
CA GLN A 252 -25.85 -97.55 78.80
C GLN A 252 -26.16 -99.01 78.49
N ARG A 253 -25.79 -99.51 77.30
CA ARG A 253 -25.95 -100.92 76.94
C ARG A 253 -25.24 -101.84 77.92
N ARG A 254 -23.98 -101.55 78.28
CA ARG A 254 -23.23 -102.34 79.27
C ARG A 254 -23.89 -102.33 80.65
N GLN A 255 -24.39 -101.17 81.08
CA GLN A 255 -25.13 -101.05 82.33
C GLN A 255 -26.41 -101.89 82.31
N PHE A 256 -27.20 -101.85 81.22
CA PHE A 256 -28.37 -102.71 81.06
C PHE A 256 -28.02 -104.20 81.02
N GLU A 257 -26.94 -104.59 80.34
CA GLU A 257 -26.45 -105.97 80.33
C GLU A 257 -26.08 -106.45 81.75
N MET A 258 -25.38 -105.63 82.53
CA MET A 258 -25.04 -105.94 83.92
C MET A 258 -26.28 -106.01 84.83
N GLN A 259 -27.21 -105.06 84.69
CA GLN A 259 -28.45 -105.04 85.46
C GLN A 259 -29.28 -106.29 85.16
N ASN A 260 -29.43 -106.65 83.89
CA ASN A 260 -30.18 -107.84 83.48
C ASN A 260 -29.52 -109.13 84.01
N ALA A 261 -28.18 -109.20 84.01
CA ALA A 261 -27.45 -110.32 84.63
C ALA A 261 -27.69 -110.38 86.16
N ALA A 262 -27.66 -109.24 86.84
CA ALA A 262 -27.96 -109.16 88.27
C ALA A 262 -29.42 -109.58 88.57
N ASP A 263 -30.37 -109.13 87.76
CA ASP A 263 -31.78 -109.50 87.88
C ASP A 263 -32.00 -111.00 87.67
N LEU A 264 -31.36 -111.60 86.66
CA LEU A 264 -31.37 -113.05 86.44
C LEU A 264 -30.76 -113.84 87.62
N ILE A 265 -29.64 -113.38 88.17
CA ILE A 265 -29.02 -113.98 89.35
C ILE A 265 -29.96 -113.90 90.55
N ASN A 266 -30.60 -112.74 90.78
CA ASN A 266 -31.56 -112.55 91.86
C ASN A 266 -32.76 -113.51 91.73
N VAL A 267 -33.35 -113.63 90.54
CA VAL A 267 -34.45 -114.58 90.27
C VAL A 267 -33.99 -116.02 90.52
N LEU A 268 -32.82 -116.42 90.01
CA LEU A 268 -32.27 -117.76 90.23
C LEU A 268 -32.03 -118.07 91.72
N CYS A 269 -31.52 -117.09 92.49
CA CYS A 269 -31.32 -117.23 93.93
C CYS A 269 -32.64 -117.38 94.68
N LEU A 270 -33.66 -116.58 94.33
CA LEU A 270 -35.01 -116.68 94.90
C LEU A 270 -35.66 -118.04 94.58
N GLU A 271 -35.54 -118.51 93.34
CA GLU A 271 -36.03 -119.84 92.93
C GLU A 271 -35.28 -120.96 93.64
N ARG A 272 -33.95 -120.85 93.81
CA ARG A 272 -33.17 -121.83 94.58
C ARG A 272 -33.60 -121.85 96.05
N LEU A 273 -33.86 -120.70 96.67
CA LEU A 273 -34.39 -120.61 98.04
C LEU A 273 -35.78 -121.26 98.14
N ARG A 274 -36.66 -120.98 97.17
CA ARG A 274 -38.00 -121.59 97.09
C ARG A 274 -37.91 -123.11 96.94
N ASN A 275 -37.10 -123.60 96.01
CA ASN A 275 -36.90 -125.03 95.80
C ASN A 275 -36.27 -125.71 97.03
N ASN A 276 -35.29 -125.08 97.69
CA ASN A 276 -34.75 -125.58 98.95
C ASN A 276 -35.82 -125.66 100.05
N ARG A 277 -36.72 -124.66 100.13
CA ARG A 277 -37.85 -124.67 101.06
C ARG A 277 -38.84 -125.79 100.72
N GLU A 278 -39.20 -125.96 99.45
CA GLU A 278 -40.08 -127.05 98.96
C GLU A 278 -39.45 -128.43 99.22
N LYS A 279 -38.16 -128.61 98.95
CA LYS A 279 -37.40 -129.83 99.27
C LYS A 279 -37.37 -130.11 100.77
N HIS A 280 -37.16 -129.10 101.60
CA HIS A 280 -37.20 -129.25 103.06
C HIS A 280 -38.60 -129.64 103.56
N ILE A 281 -39.66 -129.09 102.96
CA ILE A 281 -41.05 -129.50 103.23
C ILE A 281 -41.28 -130.95 102.81
N MET A 282 -40.91 -131.35 101.59
CA MET A 282 -41.02 -132.76 101.16
C MET A 282 -40.23 -133.70 102.07
N HIS A 283 -39.01 -133.32 102.49
CA HIS A 283 -38.21 -134.15 103.37
C HIS A 283 -38.88 -134.38 104.73
N LYS A 284 -39.59 -133.37 105.26
CA LYS A 284 -40.44 -133.53 106.46
C LYS A 284 -41.63 -134.48 106.23
N TYR A 285 -42.23 -134.47 105.04
CA TYR A 285 -43.35 -135.37 104.71
C TYR A 285 -42.92 -136.84 104.53
N PHE A 286 -41.67 -137.12 104.15
CA PHE A 286 -41.13 -138.49 104.02
C PHE A 286 -40.40 -139.03 105.28
N GLN A 287 -40.37 -138.25 106.36
CA GLN A 287 -39.89 -138.70 107.69
C GLN A 287 -41.03 -139.14 108.64
N HIS A 288 -42.25 -139.24 108.10
CA HIS A 288 -43.42 -139.89 108.68
C HIS A 288 -43.97 -140.93 107.71
#